data_AF-A0A536D9A0-F1
#
_entry.id   AF-A0A536D9A0-F1
#
_cell.length_a   1.000
_cell.length_b   1.000
_cell.length_c   1.000
_cell.angle_alpha   90.00
_cell.angle_beta   90.00
_cell.angle_gamma   90.00
#
_symmetry.space_group_name_H-M   'P 1'
#
loop_
_entity.id
_entity.type
_entity.pdbx_description
1 polymer ?
#
loop_
_entity_poly.entity_id
_entity_poly.type
_entity_poly.pdbx_seq_one_letter_code
_entity_poly.pdbx_strand_id
1 'polypeptide(L)' 'MSAEPADVLDRLERAIARLSDPNAPLEELVSAHELALKLLDQAEEELKALRSRVEDLSRQLQP' A
#
# COMPACT_ATOMS: atom_id res chain seq x y z
N MET A 1 -5.36 15.22 3.94
CA MET A 1 -6.42 14.26 3.58
C MET A 1 -5.75 12.92 3.48
N SER A 2 -5.97 12.02 4.44
CA SER A 2 -5.45 10.66 4.33
C SER A 2 -6.16 10.00 3.15
N ALA A 3 -5.40 9.49 2.19
CA ALA A 3 -5.93 8.62 1.14
C ALA A 3 -6.69 7.49 1.83
N GLU A 4 -7.89 7.15 1.35
CA GLU A 4 -8.56 5.95 1.87
C GLU A 4 -7.70 4.72 1.50
N PRO A 5 -7.72 3.63 2.29
CA PRO A 5 -6.87 2.47 2.03
C PRO A 5 -7.01 1.89 0.62
N ALA A 6 -8.19 2.03 0.02
CA ALA A 6 -8.44 1.66 -1.37
C ALA A 6 -7.62 2.49 -2.38
N ASP A 7 -7.39 3.78 -2.13
CA ASP A 7 -6.59 4.64 -3.00
C ASP A 7 -5.09 4.27 -2.98
N VAL A 8 -4.57 3.83 -1.82
CA VAL A 8 -3.17 3.35 -1.71
C VAL A 8 -2.98 2.06 -2.50
N LEU A 9 -3.91 1.12 -2.37
CA LEU A 9 -3.85 -0.15 -3.10
C LEU A 9 -4.06 0.05 -4.61
N ASP A 10 -5.02 0.87 -5.02
CA ASP A 10 -5.24 1.22 -6.44
C ASP A 10 -3.99 1.86 -7.07
N ARG A 11 -3.29 2.71 -6.33
CA ARG A 11 -2.03 3.32 -6.79
C ARG A 11 -0.90 2.31 -6.87
N LEU A 12 -0.82 1.39 -5.91
CA LEU A 12 0.16 0.31 -5.90
C LEU A 12 -0.02 -0.62 -7.11
N GLU A 13 -1.26 -1.02 -7.39
CA GLU A 13 -1.58 -1.84 -8.58
C GLU A 13 -1.16 -1.16 -9.88
N ARG A 14 -1.41 0.14 -10.02
CA ARG A 14 -0.98 0.90 -11.20
C ARG A 14 0.55 0.97 -11.32
N ALA A 15 1.25 1.17 -10.20
CA ALA A 15 2.72 1.19 -10.21
C ALA A 15 3.30 -0.17 -10.63
N ILE A 16 2.74 -1.27 -10.12
CA ILE A 16 3.12 -2.64 -10.51
C ILE A 16 2.78 -2.94 -11.98
N ALA A 17 1.62 -2.47 -12.47
CA ALA A 17 1.26 -2.61 -13.88
C ALA A 17 2.29 -1.91 -14.78
N ARG A 18 2.82 -0.75 -14.38
CA ARG A 18 3.89 -0.06 -15.13
C ARG A 18 5.17 -0.87 -15.21
N LEU A 19 5.53 -1.59 -14.14
CA LEU A 19 6.69 -2.48 -14.13
C LEU A 19 6.60 -3.65 -15.11
N SER A 20 5.39 -3.96 -15.56
CA SER A 20 5.14 -5.05 -16.52
C SER A 20 5.16 -4.58 -17.97
N ASP A 21 5.36 -3.29 -18.25
CA ASP A 21 5.45 -2.78 -19.62
C ASP A 21 6.83 -3.10 -20.24
N PRO A 22 6.89 -4.00 -21.24
CA PRO A 22 8.16 -4.40 -21.86
C PRO A 22 8.82 -3.30 -22.70
N ASN A 23 8.10 -2.21 -23.00
CA ASN A 23 8.60 -1.09 -23.80
C ASN A 23 8.98 0.13 -22.96
N ALA A 24 8.78 0.07 -21.63
CA ALA A 24 9.09 1.20 -20.77
C ALA A 24 10.61 1.42 -20.66
N PRO A 25 11.09 2.68 -20.70
CA PRO A 25 12.49 3.00 -20.38
C PRO A 25 12.86 2.55 -18.98
N LEU A 26 14.13 2.13 -18.79
CA LEU A 26 14.62 1.65 -17.49
C LEU A 26 14.41 2.68 -16.36
N GLU A 27 14.64 3.96 -16.63
CA GLU A 27 14.46 5.05 -15.65
C GLU A 27 13.01 5.16 -15.17
N GLU A 28 12.05 4.94 -16.06
CA GLU A 28 10.63 4.91 -15.71
C GLU A 28 10.28 3.66 -14.89
N LEU A 29 10.87 2.51 -15.22
CA LEU A 29 10.71 1.28 -14.44
C LEU A 29 11.29 1.42 -13.03
N VAL A 30 12.47 2.03 -12.88
CA VAL A 30 13.07 2.32 -11.57
C VAL A 30 12.16 3.25 -10.77
N SER A 31 11.66 4.32 -11.39
CA SER A 31 10.75 5.26 -10.74
C SER A 31 9.45 4.60 -10.28
N ALA A 32 8.87 3.73 -11.12
CA ALA A 32 7.68 2.96 -10.78
C ALA A 32 7.95 1.96 -9.64
N HIS A 33 9.14 1.36 -9.60
CA HIS A 33 9.54 0.44 -8.54
C HIS A 33 9.69 1.16 -7.19
N GLU A 34 10.37 2.29 -7.17
CA GLU A 34 10.52 3.11 -5.96
C GLU A 34 9.16 3.61 -5.44
N LEU A 35 8.25 3.97 -6.34
CA LEU A 35 6.89 4.34 -5.97
C LEU A 35 6.11 3.15 -5.39
N ALA A 36 6.22 1.98 -6.01
CA ALA A 36 5.56 0.76 -5.54
C ALA A 36 6.03 0.38 -4.12
N LEU A 37 7.34 0.49 -3.83
CA LEU A 37 7.87 0.23 -2.48
C LEU A 37 7.28 1.19 -1.44
N LYS A 38 7.22 2.50 -1.75
CA LYS A 38 6.63 3.49 -0.83
C LYS A 38 5.15 3.23 -0.55
N LEU A 39 4.39 2.85 -1.57
CA LEU A 39 2.97 2.55 -1.45
C LEU A 39 2.74 1.24 -0.67
N LEU A 40 3.62 0.25 -0.85
CA LEU A 40 3.59 -0.99 -0.08
C LEU A 40 3.84 -0.71 1.41
N ASP A 41 4.90 0.03 1.74
CA ASP A 41 5.19 0.42 3.14
C ASP A 41 4.00 1.14 3.78
N GLN A 42 3.34 2.03 3.04
CA GLN A 42 2.15 2.73 3.52
C GLN A 42 0.98 1.76 3.76
N ALA A 43 0.70 0.85 2.83
CA ALA A 43 -0.37 -0.13 2.96
C ALA A 43 -0.13 -1.08 4.16
N GLU A 44 1.12 -1.47 4.40
CA GLU A 44 1.50 -2.31 5.55
C GLU A 44 1.29 -1.58 6.89
N GLU A 45 1.63 -0.30 6.99
CA GLU A 45 1.38 0.49 8.20
C GLU A 45 -0.12 0.71 8.45
N GLU A 46 -0.91 0.95 7.39
CA GLU A 46 -2.37 1.05 7.51
C GLU A 46 -3.00 -0.27 7.97
N LEU A 47 -2.55 -1.40 7.44
CA LEU A 47 -2.99 -2.73 7.85
C LEU A 47 -2.62 -3.00 9.32
N LYS A 48 -1.40 -2.67 9.74
CA LYS A 48 -0.94 -2.80 11.12
C LYS A 48 -1.78 -1.96 12.08
N ALA A 49 -2.10 -0.71 11.71
CA ALA A 49 -2.98 0.15 12.49
C ALA A 49 -4.39 -0.46 12.63
N LEU A 50 -4.94 -1.01 11.55
CA LEU A 50 -6.25 -1.69 11.59
C LEU A 50 -6.22 -2.92 12.49
N ARG A 51 -5.17 -3.76 12.41
CA ARG A 51 -4.99 -4.93 13.28
C ARG A 51 -4.92 -4.51 14.76
N SER A 52 -4.13 -3.49 15.10
CA SER A 52 -4.05 -2.97 16.48
C SER A 52 -5.43 -2.53 16.99
N ARG A 53 -6.21 -1.83 16.15
CA ARG A 53 -7.55 -1.38 16.52
C ARG A 53 -8.51 -2.54 16.77
N VAL A 54 -8.43 -3.59 15.94
CA VAL A 54 -9.23 -4.82 16.12
C VAL A 54 -8.83 -5.54 17.40
N GLU A 55 -7.54 -5.63 17.71
CA GLU A 55 -7.04 -6.23 18.95
C GLU A 55 -7.52 -5.45 20.19
N ASP A 56 -7.49 -4.12 20.15
CA ASP A 56 -7.99 -3.27 21.24
C ASP A 56 -9.50 -3.41 21.45
N LEU A 57 -10.28 -3.41 20.36
CA LEU A 57 -11.72 -3.69 20.41
C LEU A 57 -12.01 -5.08 20.99
N SER A 58 -11.24 -6.08 20.58
CA SER A 58 -11.41 -7.46 21.08
C SER A 58 -11.15 -7.54 22.58
N ARG A 59 -10.11 -6.86 23.09
CA ARG A 59 -9.83 -6.77 24.54
C ARG A 59 -10.94 -6.08 25.32
N GLN A 60 -11.52 -5.01 24.77
CA GLN A 60 -12.60 -4.26 25.42
C GLN A 60 -13.92 -5.05 25.50
N LEU A 61 -14.11 -6.03 24.60
CA LEU A 61 -15.31 -6.86 24.53
C LEU A 61 -15.18 -8.20 25.28
N GLN A 62 -14.00 -8.52 25.81
CA GLN A 62 -13.84 -9.67 26.71
C GLN A 62 -14.39 -9.33 28.11
N PRO A 63 -15.33 -10.13 28.66
CA PRO A 63 -15.94 -9.90 29.96
C PRO A 63 -14.97 -10.10 31.14
#